data_AF-I5BQZ8-F1
#
_entry.id   AF-I5BQZ8-F1
#
_cell.length_a   1.000
_cell.length_b   1.000
_cell.length_c   1.000
_cell.angle_alpha   90.00
_cell.angle_beta   90.00
_cell.angle_gamma   90.00
#
_symmetry.space_group_name_H-M   'P 1'
#
loop_
_entity.id
_entity.type
_entity.pdbx_description
1 polymer ?
#
loop_
_entity_poly.entity_id
_entity_poly.type
_entity_poly.pdbx_seq_one_letter_code
_entity_poly.pdbx_strand_id
1 'polypeptide(L)'
;MKMPETIGTVHFVGIGGIGMSGIAEALHTLGYKVQGSDQSENANVVRLREKGIEVFVGHAAENLGEAEVIVVSTAIRKNNPELVAAREKHLPIVRRAEMLAELMRFRQAVAIGGTHGKTTTTSMVAALFDAGGFDPTVINGGIINAYGTNARMGEGDWMVVEADESDGSFLKLPAEIAVITNIDPEHLDHYGDFDKLRAAFRQFVETCRFTASLPCASIMPKCRRWWGGSKTAASSPMAKTRSRMCVLPTTAWMDRFPCLT
;
A
#
# COMPACT_ATOMS: atom_id res chain seq x y z
N MET A 1 1.25 14.84 1.03
CA MET A 1 0.38 16.03 1.20
C MET A 1 -0.71 15.56 2.13
N LYS A 2 -0.78 16.01 3.39
CA LYS A 2 -1.83 15.48 4.30
C LYS A 2 -3.20 15.79 3.70
N MET A 3 -4.04 14.78 3.53
CA MET A 3 -5.42 14.95 3.09
C MET A 3 -6.17 15.87 4.08
N PRO A 4 -6.71 17.02 3.65
CA PRO A 4 -7.59 17.85 4.47
C PRO A 4 -8.77 17.06 5.06
N GLU A 5 -9.31 17.53 6.19
CA GLU A 5 -10.51 16.92 6.81
C GLU A 5 -11.76 17.03 5.92
N THR A 6 -11.77 17.98 4.98
CA THR A 6 -12.81 18.11 3.95
C THR A 6 -12.17 18.45 2.60
N ILE A 7 -12.20 17.50 1.66
CA ILE A 7 -11.54 17.59 0.33
C ILE A 7 -12.57 17.80 -0.78
N GLY A 8 -13.83 18.07 -0.42
CA GLY A 8 -14.94 17.99 -1.35
C GLY A 8 -15.14 16.56 -1.87
N THR A 9 -15.75 16.44 -3.03
CA THR A 9 -16.04 15.14 -3.65
C THR A 9 -14.80 14.59 -4.36
N VAL A 10 -14.42 13.35 -4.04
CA VAL A 10 -13.33 12.62 -4.67
C VAL A 10 -13.89 11.75 -5.80
N HIS A 11 -13.47 12.01 -7.03
CA HIS A 11 -13.91 11.29 -8.22
C HIS A 11 -12.86 10.29 -8.71
N PHE A 12 -13.22 9.02 -8.76
CA PHE A 12 -12.36 7.95 -9.26
C PHE A 12 -12.64 7.67 -10.74
N VAL A 13 -11.60 7.71 -11.59
CA VAL A 13 -11.71 7.26 -12.98
C VAL A 13 -11.26 5.79 -13.06
N GLY A 14 -12.17 4.90 -13.45
CA GLY A 14 -11.97 3.45 -13.39
C GLY A 14 -12.16 2.88 -11.97
N ILE A 15 -13.22 3.30 -11.30
CA ILE A 15 -13.49 3.00 -9.88
C ILE A 15 -13.72 1.50 -9.59
N GLY A 16 -14.22 0.74 -10.58
CA GLY A 16 -14.45 -0.70 -10.48
C GLY A 16 -13.18 -1.54 -10.61
N GLY A 17 -12.05 -0.93 -10.97
CA GLY A 17 -10.76 -1.61 -11.02
C GLY A 17 -10.34 -2.19 -9.67
N ILE A 18 -9.62 -3.32 -9.70
CA ILE A 18 -9.25 -4.08 -8.49
C ILE A 18 -8.41 -3.26 -7.48
N GLY A 19 -7.55 -2.37 -7.94
CA GLY A 19 -6.79 -1.50 -7.04
C GLY A 19 -7.51 -0.18 -6.67
N MET A 20 -8.66 0.11 -7.28
CA MET A 20 -9.37 1.39 -7.14
C MET A 20 -10.58 1.25 -6.23
N SER A 21 -11.35 0.17 -6.39
CA SER A 21 -12.60 -0.06 -5.65
C SER A 21 -12.38 -0.14 -4.14
N GLY A 22 -11.29 -0.78 -3.70
CA GLY A 22 -10.93 -0.86 -2.28
C GLY A 22 -10.58 0.49 -1.68
N ILE A 23 -9.88 1.35 -2.42
CA ILE A 23 -9.49 2.69 -1.99
C ILE A 23 -10.74 3.60 -1.91
N ALA A 24 -11.60 3.54 -2.93
CA ALA A 24 -12.84 4.31 -2.97
C ALA A 24 -13.75 3.96 -1.78
N GLU A 25 -13.93 2.67 -1.51
CA GLU A 25 -14.72 2.21 -0.37
C GLU A 25 -14.10 2.60 0.98
N ALA A 26 -12.78 2.52 1.12
CA ALA A 26 -12.11 2.94 2.36
C ALA A 26 -12.32 4.44 2.63
N LEU A 27 -12.19 5.30 1.60
CA LEU A 27 -12.49 6.72 1.73
C LEU A 27 -13.95 6.99 2.11
N HIS A 28 -14.88 6.29 1.47
CA HIS A 28 -16.30 6.41 1.79
C HIS A 28 -16.59 6.01 3.24
N THR A 29 -15.97 4.93 3.72
CA THR A 29 -16.10 4.46 5.12
C THR A 29 -15.53 5.48 6.11
N LEU A 30 -14.49 6.22 5.73
CA LEU A 30 -13.94 7.33 6.51
C LEU A 30 -14.80 8.61 6.47
N GLY A 31 -15.92 8.61 5.76
CA GLY A 31 -16.87 9.72 5.68
C GLY A 31 -16.59 10.72 4.55
N TYR A 32 -15.63 10.44 3.66
CA TYR A 32 -15.41 11.28 2.47
C TYR A 32 -16.53 11.08 1.44
N LYS A 33 -16.86 12.16 0.71
CA LYS A 33 -17.73 12.07 -0.46
C LYS A 33 -16.95 11.44 -1.61
N VAL A 34 -17.39 10.26 -2.04
CA VAL A 34 -16.75 9.51 -3.11
C VAL A 34 -17.75 9.26 -4.21
N GLN A 35 -17.32 9.47 -5.45
CA GLN A 35 -18.01 9.06 -6.66
C GLN A 35 -16.98 8.50 -7.65
N GLY A 36 -17.43 7.95 -8.77
CA GLY A 36 -16.50 7.64 -9.85
C GLY A 36 -17.16 7.11 -11.11
N SER A 37 -16.34 6.84 -12.12
CA SER A 37 -16.76 6.25 -13.38
C SER A 37 -16.06 4.92 -13.63
N ASP A 38 -16.67 4.04 -14.40
CA ASP A 38 -16.01 2.88 -14.98
C ASP A 38 -16.46 2.63 -16.42
N GLN A 39 -15.65 1.95 -17.23
CA GLN A 39 -15.96 1.67 -18.63
C GLN A 39 -17.18 0.75 -18.76
N SER A 40 -17.33 -0.20 -17.84
CA SER A 40 -18.45 -1.14 -17.84
C SER A 40 -18.93 -1.44 -16.42
N GLU A 41 -20.18 -1.88 -16.33
CA GLU A 41 -20.69 -2.44 -15.08
C GLU A 41 -19.97 -3.76 -14.76
N ASN A 42 -19.59 -3.93 -13.50
CA ASN A 42 -18.90 -5.12 -12.99
C ASN A 42 -19.23 -5.32 -11.50
N ALA A 43 -18.81 -6.44 -10.93
CA ALA A 43 -19.12 -6.79 -9.53
C ALA A 43 -18.67 -5.71 -8.52
N ASN A 44 -17.54 -5.03 -8.77
CA ASN A 44 -17.09 -3.94 -7.89
C ASN A 44 -17.98 -2.69 -8.03
N VAL A 45 -18.39 -2.34 -9.25
CA VAL A 45 -19.31 -1.22 -9.50
C VAL A 45 -20.64 -1.44 -8.76
N VAL A 46 -21.21 -2.65 -8.87
CA VAL A 46 -22.45 -3.02 -8.18
C VAL A 46 -22.28 -2.90 -6.67
N ARG A 47 -21.22 -3.51 -6.12
CA ARG A 47 -20.91 -3.46 -4.68
C ARG A 47 -20.73 -2.04 -4.15
N LEU A 48 -20.05 -1.17 -4.90
CA LEU A 48 -19.85 0.22 -4.48
C LEU A 48 -21.17 1.00 -4.44
N ARG A 49 -22.04 0.80 -5.43
CA ARG A 49 -23.38 1.40 -5.45
C ARG A 49 -24.27 0.91 -4.31
N GLU A 50 -24.22 -0.37 -3.98
CA GLU A 50 -24.93 -0.94 -2.82
C GLU A 50 -24.49 -0.27 -1.50
N LYS A 51 -23.25 0.23 -1.44
CA LYS A 51 -22.72 1.00 -0.32
C LYS A 51 -23.05 2.49 -0.37
N GLY A 52 -23.79 2.96 -1.38
CA GLY A 52 -24.19 4.35 -1.52
C GLY A 52 -23.16 5.24 -2.24
N ILE A 53 -22.15 4.65 -2.88
CA ILE A 53 -21.19 5.39 -3.71
C ILE A 53 -21.79 5.57 -5.10
N GLU A 54 -21.82 6.81 -5.59
CA GLU A 54 -22.29 7.10 -6.93
C GLU A 54 -21.27 6.62 -7.98
N VAL A 55 -21.73 5.79 -8.92
CA VAL A 55 -20.88 5.25 -9.99
C VAL A 55 -21.54 5.44 -11.35
N PHE A 56 -20.83 6.11 -12.27
CA PHE A 56 -21.22 6.30 -13.67
C PHE A 56 -20.64 5.20 -14.55
N VAL A 57 -21.42 4.69 -15.52
CA VAL A 57 -20.93 3.75 -16.53
C VAL A 57 -20.66 4.51 -17.82
N GLY A 58 -19.47 4.32 -18.37
CA GLY A 58 -18.92 5.14 -19.45
C GLY A 58 -18.16 6.36 -18.91
N HIS A 59 -17.20 6.83 -19.70
CA HIS A 59 -16.42 8.02 -19.37
C HIS A 59 -16.94 9.24 -20.12
N ALA A 60 -17.32 10.27 -19.39
CA ALA A 60 -17.88 11.50 -19.92
C ALA A 60 -17.43 12.69 -19.06
N ALA A 61 -17.13 13.84 -19.65
CA ALA A 61 -16.61 15.00 -18.92
C ALA A 61 -17.59 15.49 -17.83
N GLU A 62 -18.88 15.28 -18.06
CA GLU A 62 -20.00 15.63 -17.20
C GLU A 62 -19.99 14.82 -15.89
N ASN A 63 -19.43 13.60 -15.91
CA ASN A 63 -19.32 12.74 -14.73
C ASN A 63 -18.49 13.39 -13.60
N LEU A 64 -17.63 14.36 -13.92
CA LEU A 64 -16.87 15.07 -12.91
C LEU A 64 -17.78 15.82 -11.94
N GLY A 65 -18.93 16.35 -12.39
CA GLY A 65 -19.81 17.16 -11.55
C GLY A 65 -19.06 18.23 -10.74
N GLU A 66 -19.26 18.18 -9.42
CA GLU A 66 -18.63 19.03 -8.40
C GLU A 66 -17.38 18.37 -7.76
N ALA A 67 -16.71 17.47 -8.47
CA ALA A 67 -15.49 16.84 -7.97
C ALA A 67 -14.38 17.88 -7.72
N GLU A 68 -13.74 17.78 -6.57
CA GLU A 68 -12.62 18.63 -6.17
C GLU A 68 -11.28 17.90 -6.30
N VAL A 69 -11.27 16.55 -6.30
CA VAL A 69 -10.07 15.74 -6.51
C VAL A 69 -10.36 14.57 -7.43
N ILE A 70 -9.43 14.30 -8.35
CA ILE A 70 -9.53 13.17 -9.27
C ILE A 70 -8.50 12.11 -8.89
N VAL A 71 -8.93 10.86 -8.81
CA VAL A 71 -8.05 9.70 -8.59
C VAL A 71 -8.00 8.84 -9.83
N VAL A 72 -6.79 8.56 -10.32
CA VAL A 72 -6.57 7.76 -11.53
C VAL A 72 -5.61 6.60 -11.29
N SER A 73 -5.86 5.49 -11.98
CA SER A 73 -4.89 4.40 -12.11
C SER A 73 -3.94 4.65 -13.29
N THR A 74 -2.89 3.83 -13.39
CA THR A 74 -1.97 3.83 -14.55
C THR A 74 -2.64 3.39 -15.85
N ALA A 75 -3.77 2.68 -15.77
CA ALA A 75 -4.50 2.21 -16.94
C ALA A 75 -5.32 3.32 -17.63
N ILE A 76 -5.56 4.46 -16.97
CA ILE A 76 -6.34 5.56 -17.53
C ILE A 76 -5.53 6.30 -18.59
N ARG A 77 -6.03 6.27 -19.84
CA ARG A 77 -5.40 6.94 -20.98
C ARG A 77 -5.47 8.45 -20.85
N LYS A 78 -4.45 9.15 -21.38
CA LYS A 78 -4.36 10.62 -21.34
C LYS A 78 -5.50 11.34 -22.07
N ASN A 79 -6.17 10.68 -23.00
CA ASN A 79 -7.30 11.20 -23.76
C ASN A 79 -8.68 10.84 -23.15
N ASN A 80 -8.71 10.28 -21.94
CA ASN A 80 -9.97 10.06 -21.23
C ASN A 80 -10.68 11.41 -21.02
N PRO A 81 -11.97 11.54 -21.37
CA PRO A 81 -12.68 12.83 -21.34
C PRO A 81 -12.76 13.44 -19.93
N GLU A 82 -12.88 12.63 -18.88
CA GLU A 82 -12.86 13.10 -17.48
C GLU A 82 -11.49 13.64 -17.11
N LEU A 83 -10.42 12.96 -17.53
CA LEU A 83 -9.06 13.40 -17.26
C LEU A 83 -8.70 14.70 -18.00
N VAL A 84 -9.21 14.87 -19.22
CA VAL A 84 -9.05 16.10 -20.00
C VAL A 84 -9.80 17.25 -19.33
N ALA A 85 -11.09 17.07 -19.03
CA ALA A 85 -11.91 18.08 -18.37
C ALA A 85 -11.36 18.46 -16.98
N ALA A 86 -10.82 17.50 -16.22
CA ALA A 86 -10.19 17.76 -14.94
C ALA A 86 -8.97 18.68 -15.06
N ARG A 87 -8.16 18.50 -16.11
CA ARG A 87 -7.00 19.38 -16.38
C ARG A 87 -7.43 20.78 -16.77
N GLU A 88 -8.48 20.91 -17.59
CA GLU A 88 -9.05 22.20 -17.98
C GLU A 88 -9.63 22.96 -16.79
N LYS A 89 -10.25 22.23 -15.85
CA LYS A 89 -10.75 22.77 -14.57
C LYS A 89 -9.64 22.95 -13.51
N HIS A 90 -8.39 22.64 -13.83
CA HIS A 90 -7.25 22.67 -12.89
C HIS A 90 -7.46 21.85 -11.61
N LEU A 91 -8.22 20.76 -11.69
CA LEU A 91 -8.44 19.87 -10.55
C LEU A 91 -7.16 19.08 -10.23
N PRO A 92 -6.83 18.89 -8.94
CA PRO A 92 -5.74 18.02 -8.51
C PRO A 92 -6.01 16.57 -8.94
N ILE A 93 -5.03 15.99 -9.64
CA ILE A 93 -5.07 14.61 -10.09
C ILE A 93 -4.08 13.80 -9.26
N VAL A 94 -4.58 12.86 -8.48
CA VAL A 94 -3.83 12.00 -7.57
C VAL A 94 -3.73 10.59 -8.15
N ARG A 95 -2.55 9.97 -8.07
CA ARG A 95 -2.39 8.58 -8.52
C ARG A 95 -2.95 7.60 -7.49
N ARG A 96 -3.47 6.46 -7.94
CA ARG A 96 -3.92 5.33 -7.10
C ARG A 96 -3.02 5.07 -5.88
N ALA A 97 -1.72 4.91 -6.11
CA ALA A 97 -0.77 4.61 -5.05
C ALA A 97 -0.53 5.76 -4.06
N GLU A 98 -0.66 7.01 -4.52
CA GLU A 98 -0.57 8.17 -3.63
C GLU A 98 -1.82 8.26 -2.75
N MET A 99 -3.00 7.96 -3.31
CA MET A 99 -4.22 7.89 -2.53
C MET A 99 -4.19 6.75 -1.50
N LEU A 100 -3.69 5.57 -1.90
CA LEU A 100 -3.46 4.46 -0.97
C LEU A 100 -2.46 4.84 0.14
N ALA A 101 -1.36 5.51 -0.23
CA ALA A 101 -0.38 5.99 0.74
C ALA A 101 -0.98 6.99 1.74
N GLU A 102 -1.90 7.86 1.31
CA GLU A 102 -2.60 8.77 2.22
C GLU A 102 -3.59 8.03 3.13
N LEU A 103 -4.31 7.01 2.63
CA LEU A 103 -5.14 6.13 3.48
C LEU A 103 -4.32 5.42 4.55
N MET A 104 -3.13 4.90 4.20
CA MET A 104 -2.23 4.25 5.14
C MET A 104 -1.75 5.20 6.25
N ARG A 105 -1.81 6.52 6.09
CA ARG A 105 -1.41 7.46 7.16
C ARG A 105 -2.42 7.53 8.31
N PHE A 106 -3.65 7.06 8.11
CA PHE A 106 -4.69 7.05 9.14
C PHE A 106 -4.68 5.78 10.00
N ARG A 107 -3.90 4.76 9.62
CA ARG A 107 -3.87 3.44 10.26
C ARG A 107 -2.44 2.93 10.41
N GLN A 108 -2.22 1.93 11.25
CA GLN A 108 -0.96 1.19 11.25
C GLN A 108 -0.97 0.19 10.10
N ALA A 109 0.01 0.22 9.21
CA ALA A 109 0.02 -0.55 7.99
C ALA A 109 1.12 -1.61 7.94
N VAL A 110 0.74 -2.83 7.58
CA VAL A 110 1.64 -3.91 7.15
C VAL A 110 1.62 -3.94 5.62
N ALA A 111 2.75 -3.63 4.98
CA ALA A 111 2.92 -3.67 3.54
C ALA A 111 3.68 -4.92 3.11
N ILE A 112 3.11 -5.70 2.20
CA ILE A 112 3.62 -7.01 1.78
C ILE A 112 4.04 -6.91 0.33
N GLY A 113 5.35 -6.87 0.10
CA GLY A 113 5.96 -6.85 -1.22
C GLY A 113 6.77 -8.11 -1.52
N GLY A 114 7.33 -8.14 -2.72
CA GLY A 114 8.14 -9.24 -3.25
C GLY A 114 7.58 -9.79 -4.55
N THR A 115 8.35 -10.49 -5.36
CA THR A 115 7.93 -10.83 -6.72
C THR A 115 6.74 -11.80 -6.74
N HIS A 116 6.81 -12.85 -5.93
CA HIS A 116 5.77 -13.87 -5.83
C HIS A 116 5.22 -14.02 -4.40
N GLY A 117 4.00 -14.54 -4.27
CA GLY A 117 3.42 -14.90 -2.96
C GLY A 117 2.90 -13.73 -2.13
N LYS A 118 2.85 -12.51 -2.69
CA LYS A 118 2.30 -11.30 -2.05
C LYS A 118 0.85 -11.52 -1.60
N THR A 119 -0.08 -11.70 -2.53
CA THR A 119 -1.51 -11.96 -2.26
C THR A 119 -1.76 -13.08 -1.23
N THR A 120 -1.05 -14.21 -1.32
CA THR A 120 -1.18 -15.32 -0.35
C THR A 120 -0.74 -14.88 1.05
N THR A 121 0.41 -14.20 1.14
CA THR A 121 0.93 -13.70 2.41
C THR A 121 0.02 -12.62 2.99
N THR A 122 -0.52 -11.72 2.16
CA THR A 122 -1.55 -10.73 2.56
C THR A 122 -2.75 -11.41 3.18
N SER A 123 -3.24 -12.47 2.56
CA SER A 123 -4.40 -13.22 3.06
C SER A 123 -4.09 -13.89 4.41
N MET A 124 -2.89 -14.49 4.56
CA MET A 124 -2.47 -15.11 5.81
C MET A 124 -2.31 -14.10 6.94
N VAL A 125 -1.67 -12.96 6.67
CA VAL A 125 -1.50 -11.89 7.66
C VAL A 125 -2.86 -11.32 8.07
N ALA A 126 -3.74 -11.03 7.11
CA ALA A 126 -5.10 -10.58 7.40
C ALA A 126 -5.87 -11.57 8.29
N ALA A 127 -5.81 -12.87 7.99
CA ALA A 127 -6.47 -13.90 8.78
C ALA A 127 -5.92 -14.00 10.21
N LEU A 128 -4.61 -13.82 10.41
CA LEU A 128 -4.01 -13.80 11.75
C LEU A 128 -4.46 -12.58 12.56
N PHE A 129 -4.56 -11.41 11.93
CA PHE A 129 -5.06 -10.20 12.57
C PHE A 129 -6.55 -10.33 12.95
N ASP A 130 -7.35 -10.88 12.05
CA ASP A 130 -8.77 -11.16 12.27
C ASP A 130 -8.97 -12.15 13.43
N ALA A 131 -8.23 -13.27 13.43
CA ALA A 131 -8.24 -14.24 14.53
C ALA A 131 -7.72 -13.66 15.87
N GLY A 132 -6.85 -12.65 15.80
CA GLY A 132 -6.36 -11.91 16.95
C GLY A 132 -7.33 -10.83 17.47
N GLY A 133 -8.47 -10.61 16.80
CA GLY A 133 -9.43 -9.58 17.16
C GLY A 133 -8.99 -8.15 16.82
N PHE A 134 -8.01 -7.99 15.93
CA PHE A 134 -7.52 -6.67 15.50
C PHE A 134 -8.34 -6.06 14.36
N ASP A 135 -9.23 -6.85 13.75
CA ASP A 135 -10.17 -6.45 12.68
C ASP A 135 -9.56 -5.51 11.62
N PRO A 136 -8.59 -5.98 10.81
CA PRO A 136 -7.82 -5.13 9.92
C PRO A 136 -8.61 -4.70 8.68
N THR A 137 -8.35 -3.49 8.18
CA THR A 137 -8.66 -3.17 6.78
C THR A 137 -7.65 -3.85 5.86
N VAL A 138 -8.11 -4.48 4.79
CA VAL A 138 -7.25 -5.18 3.83
C VAL A 138 -7.46 -4.60 2.45
N ILE A 139 -6.37 -4.23 1.77
CA ILE A 139 -6.40 -3.76 0.38
C ILE A 139 -5.37 -4.56 -0.43
N ASN A 140 -5.85 -5.36 -1.37
CA ASN A 140 -5.02 -6.25 -2.18
C ASN A 140 -5.13 -5.90 -3.68
N GLY A 141 -4.02 -6.09 -4.40
CA GLY A 141 -3.97 -5.92 -5.85
C GLY A 141 -4.61 -7.08 -6.62
N GLY A 142 -4.81 -8.22 -5.95
CA GLY A 142 -5.59 -9.39 -6.42
C GLY A 142 -6.85 -9.68 -5.59
N ILE A 143 -7.63 -10.67 -6.01
CA ILE A 143 -8.78 -11.17 -5.23
C ILE A 143 -8.27 -12.02 -4.06
N ILE A 144 -8.72 -11.73 -2.85
CA ILE A 144 -8.46 -12.58 -1.68
C ILE A 144 -9.54 -13.66 -1.62
N ASN A 145 -9.15 -14.92 -1.84
CA ASN A 145 -10.08 -16.06 -1.87
C ASN A 145 -10.93 -16.19 -0.60
N ALA A 146 -10.36 -15.88 0.57
CA ALA A 146 -11.07 -15.97 1.85
C ALA A 146 -12.25 -14.99 1.97
N TYR A 147 -12.19 -13.86 1.25
CA TYR A 147 -13.21 -12.81 1.29
C TYR A 147 -14.03 -12.74 -0.01
N GLY A 148 -13.59 -13.40 -1.08
CA GLY A 148 -14.22 -13.31 -2.41
C GLY A 148 -14.08 -11.94 -3.07
N THR A 149 -13.24 -11.06 -2.50
CA THR A 149 -13.05 -9.68 -2.95
C THR A 149 -11.60 -9.24 -2.74
N ASN A 150 -11.21 -8.13 -3.35
CA ASN A 150 -9.89 -7.52 -3.28
C ASN A 150 -9.70 -6.60 -2.07
N ALA A 151 -10.76 -6.32 -1.32
CA ALA A 151 -10.67 -5.46 -0.15
C ALA A 151 -11.66 -5.86 0.94
N ARG A 152 -11.26 -5.70 2.20
CA ARG A 152 -12.10 -5.87 3.40
C ARG A 152 -11.98 -4.60 4.23
N MET A 153 -13.09 -3.99 4.61
CA MET A 153 -13.07 -2.83 5.51
C MET A 153 -13.24 -3.32 6.94
N GLY A 154 -12.20 -3.14 7.74
CA GLY A 154 -12.24 -3.42 9.18
C GLY A 154 -12.32 -2.12 9.97
N GLU A 155 -12.83 -2.20 11.19
CA GLU A 155 -12.94 -1.06 12.11
C GLU A 155 -11.67 -0.85 12.95
N GLY A 156 -10.78 -1.84 13.00
CA GLY A 156 -9.56 -1.78 13.81
C GLY A 156 -8.46 -0.87 13.26
N ASP A 157 -7.47 -0.54 14.08
CA ASP A 157 -6.41 0.43 13.75
C ASP A 157 -5.43 -0.06 12.69
N TRP A 158 -5.51 -1.33 12.29
CA TRP A 158 -4.56 -1.96 11.39
C TRP A 158 -5.05 -2.03 9.95
N MET A 159 -4.10 -1.90 9.04
CA MET A 159 -4.27 -2.09 7.62
C MET A 159 -3.24 -3.10 7.10
N VAL A 160 -3.65 -4.02 6.22
CA VAL A 160 -2.76 -4.94 5.53
C VAL A 160 -2.86 -4.67 4.03
N VAL A 161 -1.73 -4.38 3.40
CA VAL A 161 -1.67 -3.90 2.00
C VAL A 161 -0.71 -4.74 1.19
N GLU A 162 -1.13 -5.17 0.01
CA GLU A 162 -0.21 -5.70 -1.00
C GLU A 162 0.53 -4.56 -1.71
N ALA A 163 1.86 -4.66 -1.71
CA ALA A 163 2.77 -3.67 -2.25
C ALA A 163 3.42 -4.23 -3.53
N ASP A 164 2.98 -3.74 -4.68
CA ASP A 164 3.47 -4.18 -5.99
C ASP A 164 4.65 -3.33 -6.47
N GLU A 165 5.75 -4.01 -6.80
CA GLU A 165 6.98 -3.43 -7.33
C GLU A 165 6.88 -3.07 -8.81
N SER A 166 5.95 -3.65 -9.57
CA SER A 166 5.95 -3.58 -11.05
C SER A 166 6.03 -2.17 -11.67
N ASP A 167 5.48 -1.15 -11.00
CA ASP A 167 5.45 0.24 -11.46
C ASP A 167 6.14 1.24 -10.51
N GLY A 168 6.92 0.72 -9.54
CA GLY A 168 7.64 1.50 -8.53
C GLY A 168 6.76 2.20 -7.50
N SER A 169 5.44 1.99 -7.54
CA SER A 169 4.52 2.70 -6.67
C SER A 169 4.60 2.29 -5.20
N PHE A 170 5.06 1.07 -4.91
CA PHE A 170 5.31 0.61 -3.54
C PHE A 170 6.30 1.48 -2.74
N LEU A 171 7.22 2.19 -3.41
CA LEU A 171 8.18 3.12 -2.78
C LEU A 171 7.51 4.34 -2.13
N LYS A 172 6.22 4.57 -2.41
CA LYS A 172 5.45 5.68 -1.83
C LYS A 172 4.65 5.28 -0.59
N LEU A 173 4.57 3.98 -0.29
CA LEU A 173 3.71 3.45 0.76
C LEU A 173 4.37 3.64 2.14
N PRO A 174 3.75 4.41 3.05
CA PRO A 174 4.24 4.58 4.40
C PRO A 174 3.76 3.40 5.26
N ALA A 175 4.62 2.40 5.46
CA ALA A 175 4.30 1.24 6.29
C ALA A 175 4.93 1.33 7.68
N GLU A 176 4.32 0.69 8.67
CA GLU A 176 4.91 0.41 9.97
C GLU A 176 5.72 -0.89 9.92
N ILE A 177 5.26 -1.85 9.11
CA ILE A 177 5.91 -3.14 8.92
C ILE A 177 5.97 -3.43 7.41
N ALA A 178 7.16 -3.64 6.85
CA ALA A 178 7.33 -4.20 5.52
C ALA A 178 7.69 -5.69 5.59
N VAL A 179 7.05 -6.47 4.73
CA VAL A 179 7.37 -7.88 4.48
C VAL A 179 7.85 -8.00 3.03
N ILE A 180 8.96 -8.69 2.82
CA ILE A 180 9.45 -9.06 1.49
C ILE A 180 9.42 -10.58 1.39
N THR A 181 8.63 -11.12 0.46
CA THR A 181 8.50 -12.57 0.26
C THR A 181 9.69 -13.17 -0.49
N ASN A 182 10.08 -12.55 -1.61
CA ASN A 182 11.21 -12.89 -2.48
C ASN A 182 11.51 -11.70 -3.42
N ILE A 183 12.65 -11.74 -4.11
CA ILE A 183 13.05 -10.74 -5.11
C ILE A 183 13.62 -11.50 -6.30
N ASP A 184 12.84 -11.62 -7.36
CA ASP A 184 13.23 -12.27 -8.61
C ASP A 184 13.41 -11.23 -9.73
N PRO A 185 14.18 -11.52 -10.80
CA PRO A 185 14.47 -10.57 -11.88
C PRO A 185 13.29 -10.36 -12.84
N GLU A 186 12.14 -9.98 -12.30
CA GLU A 186 10.97 -9.53 -13.05
C GLU A 186 10.89 -8.00 -13.08
N HIS A 187 10.02 -7.46 -13.93
CA HIS A 187 9.79 -6.00 -14.07
C HIS A 187 11.04 -5.20 -14.45
N LEU A 188 12.03 -5.85 -15.08
CA LEU A 188 13.26 -5.20 -15.55
C LEU A 188 13.01 -4.22 -16.70
N ASP A 189 11.87 -4.28 -17.36
CA ASP A 189 11.39 -3.24 -18.27
C ASP A 189 11.15 -1.91 -17.55
N HIS A 190 10.74 -1.95 -16.28
CA HIS A 190 10.60 -0.77 -15.43
C HIS A 190 11.94 -0.37 -14.78
N TYR A 191 12.66 -1.34 -14.21
CA TYR A 191 13.85 -1.06 -13.39
C TYR A 191 15.16 -1.00 -14.19
N GLY A 192 15.18 -1.51 -15.42
CA GLY A 192 16.35 -1.62 -16.28
C GLY A 192 17.25 -2.82 -15.96
N ASP A 193 17.60 -3.03 -14.69
CA ASP A 193 18.44 -4.13 -14.25
C ASP A 193 18.09 -4.61 -12.83
N PHE A 194 18.58 -5.80 -12.48
CA PHE A 194 18.30 -6.44 -11.20
C PHE A 194 18.89 -5.66 -10.01
N ASP A 195 19.98 -4.91 -10.21
CA ASP A 195 20.58 -4.10 -9.16
C ASP A 195 19.68 -2.94 -8.76
N LYS A 196 19.05 -2.29 -9.74
CA LYS A 196 18.05 -1.25 -9.50
C LYS A 196 16.78 -1.80 -8.87
N LEU A 197 16.34 -3.01 -9.24
CA LEU A 197 15.23 -3.69 -8.56
C LEU A 197 15.57 -3.94 -7.08
N ARG A 198 16.75 -4.49 -6.79
CA ARG A 198 17.24 -4.69 -5.42
C ARG A 198 17.35 -3.38 -4.64
N ALA A 199 17.80 -2.31 -5.28
CA ALA A 199 17.86 -0.98 -4.68
C ALA A 199 16.45 -0.45 -4.36
N ALA A 200 15.46 -0.69 -5.23
CA ALA A 200 14.07 -0.33 -4.97
C ALA A 200 13.52 -1.10 -3.76
N PHE A 201 13.74 -2.41 -3.64
CA PHE A 201 13.35 -3.16 -2.44
C PHE A 201 14.04 -2.67 -1.18
N ARG A 202 15.31 -2.25 -1.25
CA ARG A 202 16.00 -1.61 -0.12
C ARG A 202 15.30 -0.31 0.28
N GLN A 203 15.00 0.55 -0.70
CA GLN A 203 14.30 1.80 -0.46
C GLN A 203 12.90 1.56 0.14
N PHE A 204 12.18 0.53 -0.28
CA PHE A 204 10.89 0.15 0.29
C PHE A 204 10.99 -0.21 1.77
N VAL A 205 12.02 -0.96 2.19
CA VAL A 205 12.24 -1.22 3.62
C VAL A 205 12.59 0.06 4.37
N GLU A 206 13.30 0.99 3.74
CA GLU A 206 13.66 2.28 4.32
C GLU A 206 12.47 3.25 4.47
N THR A 207 11.36 3.04 3.75
CA THR A 207 10.13 3.83 3.97
C THR A 207 9.40 3.47 5.26
N CYS A 208 9.76 2.33 5.89
CA CYS A 208 9.12 1.88 7.12
C CYS A 208 9.37 2.85 8.27
N ARG A 209 8.29 3.34 8.87
CA ARG A 209 8.36 4.27 10.00
C ARG A 209 8.77 3.53 11.27
N PHE A 210 9.85 3.99 11.89
CA PHE A 210 10.22 3.52 13.22
C PHE A 210 9.33 4.17 14.28
N THR A 211 8.35 3.45 14.82
CA THR A 211 7.65 3.83 16.05
C THR A 211 8.39 3.25 17.24
N ALA A 212 9.05 4.12 17.99
CA ALA A 212 9.89 3.77 19.14
C ALA A 212 9.03 3.34 20.35
N SER A 213 8.45 2.15 20.39
CA SER A 213 7.76 1.69 21.62
C SER A 213 7.62 0.18 21.87
N LEU A 214 8.07 -0.73 21.01
CA LEU A 214 8.01 -2.17 21.35
C LEU A 214 9.32 -2.68 21.99
N PRO A 215 9.36 -2.95 23.32
CA PRO A 215 10.49 -3.66 23.92
C PRO A 215 10.56 -5.09 23.38
N CYS A 216 11.66 -5.37 22.67
CA CYS A 216 12.02 -6.63 22.01
C CYS A 216 12.34 -7.79 23.00
N ALA A 217 11.62 -7.92 24.12
CA ALA A 217 12.00 -8.86 25.19
C ALA A 217 11.40 -10.26 25.06
N SER A 218 10.41 -10.51 24.20
CA SER A 218 9.61 -11.75 24.24
C SER A 218 9.66 -12.63 22.98
N ILE A 219 10.38 -12.28 21.93
CA ILE A 219 10.50 -13.11 20.72
C ILE A 219 11.81 -13.93 20.75
N MET A 220 11.72 -15.12 21.34
CA MET A 220 12.59 -16.32 21.25
C MET A 220 14.12 -16.23 21.59
N PRO A 221 14.64 -17.12 22.47
CA PRO A 221 16.06 -17.18 22.86
C PRO A 221 17.07 -17.54 21.75
N LYS A 222 16.64 -18.07 20.59
CA LYS A 222 17.53 -18.62 19.56
C LYS A 222 18.25 -17.56 18.70
N CYS A 223 17.79 -16.32 18.68
CA CYS A 223 18.43 -15.24 17.90
C CYS A 223 19.73 -14.71 18.53
N ARG A 224 20.00 -14.99 19.81
CA ARG A 224 21.16 -14.44 20.55
C ARG A 224 22.51 -14.96 20.07
N ARG A 225 22.55 -16.09 19.35
CA ARG A 225 23.80 -16.75 18.90
C ARG A 225 24.44 -16.09 17.67
N TRP A 226 23.71 -15.23 16.95
CA TRP A 226 24.15 -14.70 15.65
C TRP A 226 24.82 -13.31 15.71
N TRP A 227 24.92 -12.69 16.89
CA TRP A 227 25.31 -11.27 17.05
C TRP A 227 26.67 -11.05 17.71
N GLY A 228 27.70 -11.73 17.22
CA GLY A 228 29.08 -11.56 17.69
C GLY A 228 29.91 -10.63 16.80
N GLY A 229 30.14 -9.40 17.25
CA GLY A 229 31.38 -8.66 16.98
C GLY A 229 31.40 -7.66 15.82
N SER A 230 31.25 -6.37 16.13
CA SER A 230 32.12 -5.32 15.57
C SER A 230 32.09 -4.06 16.45
N LYS A 231 33.28 -3.62 16.87
CA LYS A 231 33.53 -2.40 17.63
C LYS A 231 33.79 -1.26 16.63
N THR A 232 33.02 -0.18 16.70
CA THR A 232 33.54 1.17 16.39
C THR A 232 32.83 2.20 17.27
N ALA A 233 33.64 3.12 17.77
CA ALA A 233 33.43 3.93 18.96
C ALA A 233 32.49 5.12 18.73
N ALA A 234 31.61 5.37 19.71
CA ALA A 234 30.92 6.63 19.90
C ALA A 234 31.40 7.26 21.21
N SER A 235 32.08 8.40 21.12
CA SER A 235 32.36 9.29 22.25
C SER A 235 31.26 10.35 22.34
N SER A 236 30.16 10.05 23.02
CA SER A 236 29.26 11.04 23.62
C SER A 236 28.36 10.36 24.68
N PRO A 237 28.32 10.85 25.94
CA PRO A 237 27.76 10.10 27.05
C PRO A 237 26.27 10.42 27.27
N MET A 238 25.38 9.91 26.39
CA MET A 238 23.96 9.64 26.73
C MET A 238 23.23 8.85 25.62
N ALA A 239 23.83 7.75 25.15
CA ALA A 239 23.17 6.82 24.23
C ALA A 239 23.59 5.38 24.56
N LYS A 240 23.22 4.90 25.75
CA LYS A 240 23.40 3.49 26.11
C LYS A 240 22.23 2.68 25.55
N THR A 241 22.54 1.94 24.49
CA THR A 241 22.00 0.61 24.17
C THR A 241 20.47 0.52 23.99
N ARG A 242 19.99 0.79 22.77
CA ARG A 242 18.66 0.31 22.35
C ARG A 242 18.78 -0.48 21.06
N SER A 243 18.59 -1.79 21.21
CA SER A 243 18.64 -2.80 20.17
C SER A 243 17.51 -2.61 19.17
N ARG A 244 17.85 -2.67 17.88
CA ARG A 244 16.94 -2.60 16.74
C ARG A 244 16.06 -3.85 16.73
N MET A 245 14.73 -3.70 16.80
CA MET A 245 13.83 -4.71 16.24
C MET A 245 13.60 -4.37 14.77
N CYS A 246 14.61 -4.70 13.97
CA CYS A 246 14.36 -5.08 12.59
C CYS A 246 14.07 -6.58 12.61
N VAL A 247 13.19 -7.05 11.73
CA VAL A 247 13.44 -8.36 11.14
C VAL A 247 14.71 -8.19 10.28
N LEU A 248 15.86 -8.29 10.97
CA LEU A 248 17.27 -8.23 10.55
C LEU A 248 17.84 -6.89 10.04
N PRO A 249 19.07 -6.48 10.41
CA PRO A 249 19.68 -5.22 9.99
C PRO A 249 20.06 -5.25 8.51
N THR A 250 19.67 -4.17 7.85
CA THR A 250 19.54 -3.87 6.41
C THR A 250 20.82 -3.82 5.55
N THR A 251 21.92 -4.48 5.94
CA THR A 251 23.07 -4.63 5.03
C THR A 251 23.68 -6.03 5.00
N ALA A 252 23.38 -6.88 5.97
CA ALA A 252 23.99 -8.22 6.06
C ALA A 252 23.21 -9.32 5.32
N TRP A 253 22.07 -9.01 4.69
CA TRP A 253 21.19 -10.02 4.07
C TRP A 253 21.65 -10.47 2.68
N MET A 254 21.99 -9.53 1.79
CA MET A 254 22.33 -9.86 0.39
C MET A 254 23.70 -10.51 0.25
N ASP A 255 24.66 -10.17 1.11
CA ASP A 255 26.02 -10.74 1.04
C ASP A 255 26.16 -12.11 1.74
N ARG A 256 25.16 -12.54 2.53
CA ARG A 256 25.25 -13.76 3.35
C ARG A 256 24.45 -14.96 2.84
N PHE A 257 23.70 -14.81 1.75
CA PHE A 257 22.95 -15.91 1.14
C PHE A 257 23.18 -15.95 -0.38
N PRO A 258 24.25 -16.60 -0.86
CA PRO A 258 24.51 -16.82 -2.28
C PRO A 258 23.55 -17.85 -2.93
N CYS A 259 22.46 -18.22 -2.26
CA CYS A 259 21.47 -19.20 -2.74
C CYS A 259 20.21 -18.53 -3.32
N LEU A 260 20.18 -17.20 -3.41
CA LEU A 260 19.13 -16.39 -4.06
C LEU A 260 19.63 -15.83 -5.41
N THR A 261 20.52 -16.57 -6.08
CA THR A 261 20.94 -16.40 -7.47
C THR A 261 20.48 -17.58 -8.30
#